data_AF-A0ABC8TX25-F1
#
_entry.id   AF-A0ABC8TX25-F1
#
_cell.length_a   1.000
_cell.length_b   1.000
_cell.length_c   1.000
_cell.angle_alpha   90.00
_cell.angle_beta   90.00
_cell.angle_gamma   90.00
#
_symmetry.space_group_name_H-M   'P 1'
#
loop_
_entity.id
_entity.type
_entity.pdbx_description
1 polymer ?
#
loop_
_entity_poly.entity_id
_entity_poly.type
_entity_poly.pdbx_seq_one_letter_code
_entity_poly.pdbx_strand_id
1 'polypeptide(L)'
;MAHGTLAVIKLADSLACLIADIVQHFVDAKLEFDACYVYQDVNRAIQYAHRSGLVHRGILSDPHRYLVKNGQMLRLLRMLREKGKKLFLMTNSPYHFVDGGMRFMLEDSLGYRDSWRELFDVVIAKANKPEFYTSEHPFRCYDIEKDTLAFTKVDAFLPNKVYYHGCLKSFLQITKWNGPEVIYFGDHLFSDLRGPSKAGWRTAAIIHELERIMARTRT
;
A
#
# COMPACT_ATOMS: atom_id res chain seq x y z
N MET A 1 12.90 23.77 11.58
CA MET A 1 11.51 23.28 11.72
C MET A 1 11.41 21.95 10.99
N ALA A 2 11.18 20.84 11.69
CA ALA A 2 11.17 19.49 11.11
C ALA A 2 9.82 19.18 10.45
N HIS A 3 9.83 19.13 9.12
CA HIS A 3 8.70 18.72 8.28
C HIS A 3 8.68 17.20 8.21
N GLY A 4 7.86 16.57 9.07
CA GLY A 4 7.70 15.12 9.06
C GLY A 4 6.70 14.67 8.00
N THR A 5 6.92 13.47 7.44
CA THR A 5 6.11 12.91 6.36
C THR A 5 5.46 11.58 6.71
N LEU A 6 4.18 11.38 6.34
CA LEU A 6 3.30 10.24 6.66
C LEU A 6 2.76 9.52 5.39
N ALA A 7 2.62 8.18 5.43
CA ALA A 7 2.05 7.29 4.38
C ALA A 7 1.10 6.20 4.96
N VAL A 8 0.12 5.65 4.19
CA VAL A 8 -1.03 4.84 4.71
C VAL A 8 -1.46 3.64 3.80
N ILE A 9 -1.57 2.43 4.40
CA ILE A 9 -2.43 1.20 4.23
C ILE A 9 -2.35 0.23 3.00
N LYS A 10 -2.24 -1.10 3.26
CA LYS A 10 -2.86 -2.23 2.48
C LYS A 10 -2.99 -3.58 3.26
N LEU A 11 -4.24 -4.06 3.41
CA LEU A 11 -4.78 -5.32 4.02
C LEU A 11 -3.91 -6.61 4.10
N ALA A 12 -4.02 -7.31 5.24
CA ALA A 12 -3.30 -8.53 5.67
C ALA A 12 -4.01 -9.89 5.40
N ASP A 13 -3.25 -10.98 5.64
CA ASP A 13 -3.21 -12.28 4.93
C ASP A 13 -4.24 -13.39 5.33
N SER A 14 -4.79 -14.08 4.31
CA SER A 14 -5.62 -15.31 4.41
C SER A 14 -4.92 -16.60 3.94
N LEU A 15 -3.60 -16.56 3.75
CA LEU A 15 -2.81 -17.65 3.12
C LEU A 15 -2.80 -18.93 3.96
N ALA A 16 -2.65 -18.82 5.29
CA ALA A 16 -2.53 -19.97 6.17
C ALA A 16 -3.80 -20.84 6.20
N CYS A 17 -4.98 -20.20 6.23
CA CYS A 17 -6.26 -20.91 6.18
C CYS A 17 -6.42 -21.65 4.86
N LEU A 18 -6.12 -20.99 3.73
CA LEU A 18 -6.25 -21.62 2.41
C LEU A 18 -5.30 -22.82 2.24
N ILE A 19 -4.06 -22.73 2.74
CA ILE A 19 -3.14 -23.87 2.74
C ILE A 19 -3.71 -25.01 3.59
N ALA A 20 -4.20 -24.70 4.80
CA ALA A 20 -4.77 -25.71 5.69
C ALA A 20 -5.96 -26.42 5.04
N ASP A 21 -6.87 -25.68 4.41
CA ASP A 21 -8.05 -26.23 3.74
C ASP A 21 -7.66 -27.15 2.57
N ILE A 22 -6.67 -26.75 1.76
CA ILE A 22 -6.19 -27.55 0.62
C ILE A 22 -5.47 -28.82 1.09
N VAL A 23 -4.63 -28.70 2.12
CA VAL A 23 -3.95 -29.85 2.73
C VAL A 23 -4.98 -30.82 3.30
N GLN A 24 -5.99 -30.32 4.02
CA GLN A 24 -7.07 -31.16 4.55
C GLN A 24 -7.83 -31.88 3.42
N HIS A 25 -8.15 -31.17 2.34
CA HIS A 25 -8.80 -31.77 1.18
C HIS A 25 -8.00 -32.94 0.57
N PHE A 26 -6.67 -32.79 0.45
CA PHE A 26 -5.81 -33.85 -0.08
C PHE A 26 -5.72 -35.06 0.86
N VAL A 27 -5.68 -34.82 2.17
CA VAL A 27 -5.71 -35.87 3.19
C VAL A 27 -7.01 -36.66 3.12
N ASP A 28 -8.16 -35.98 3.08
CA ASP A 28 -9.48 -36.61 3.02
C ASP A 28 -9.68 -37.42 1.74
N ALA A 29 -9.15 -36.92 0.62
CA ALA A 29 -9.16 -37.59 -0.67
C ALA A 29 -8.10 -38.71 -0.81
N LYS A 30 -7.25 -38.93 0.21
CA LYS A 30 -6.13 -39.89 0.22
C LYS A 30 -5.17 -39.70 -0.96
N LEU A 31 -4.90 -38.45 -1.33
CA LEU A 31 -3.94 -38.09 -2.36
C LEU A 31 -2.53 -38.00 -1.77
N GLU A 32 -1.54 -38.50 -2.50
CA GLU A 32 -0.14 -38.20 -2.19
C GLU A 32 0.21 -36.80 -2.69
N PHE A 33 0.87 -36.00 -1.84
CA PHE A 33 1.27 -34.64 -2.19
C PHE A 33 2.59 -34.26 -1.53
N ASP A 34 3.31 -33.33 -2.16
CA ASP A 34 4.46 -32.66 -1.57
C ASP A 34 4.03 -31.29 -1.01
N ALA A 35 4.24 -31.07 0.28
CA ALA A 35 3.82 -29.85 0.96
C ALA A 35 4.48 -28.58 0.40
N CYS A 36 5.73 -28.67 -0.08
CA CYS A 36 6.42 -27.53 -0.69
C CYS A 36 5.75 -27.14 -2.01
N TYR A 37 5.33 -28.12 -2.83
CA TYR A 37 4.63 -27.83 -4.08
C TYR A 37 3.22 -27.29 -3.84
N VAL A 38 2.48 -27.83 -2.87
CA VAL A 38 1.18 -27.25 -2.48
C VAL A 38 1.33 -25.79 -2.07
N TYR A 39 2.29 -25.48 -1.20
CA TYR A 39 2.57 -24.10 -0.81
C TYR A 39 2.89 -23.20 -2.02
N GLN A 40 3.75 -23.68 -2.93
CA GLN A 40 4.12 -22.92 -4.12
C GLN A 40 2.92 -22.65 -5.03
N ASP A 41 2.07 -23.64 -5.26
CA ASP A 41 0.90 -23.53 -6.13
C ASP A 41 -0.16 -22.60 -5.53
N VAL A 42 -0.44 -22.72 -4.24
CA VAL A 42 -1.34 -21.81 -3.52
C VAL A 42 -0.83 -20.37 -3.58
N ASN A 43 0.45 -20.16 -3.31
CA ASN A 43 1.06 -18.84 -3.38
C ASN A 43 0.99 -18.29 -4.82
N ARG A 44 1.29 -19.09 -5.84
CA ARG A 44 1.16 -18.68 -7.26
C ARG A 44 -0.27 -18.31 -7.61
N ALA A 45 -1.27 -19.06 -7.15
CA ALA A 45 -2.68 -18.78 -7.40
C ALA A 45 -3.12 -17.43 -6.77
N ILE A 46 -2.73 -17.17 -5.52
CA ILE A 46 -2.98 -15.89 -4.85
C ILE A 46 -2.29 -14.75 -5.60
N GLN A 47 -1.02 -14.93 -5.96
CA GLN A 47 -0.28 -13.93 -6.74
C GLN A 47 -0.95 -13.66 -8.09
N TYR A 48 -1.45 -14.68 -8.77
CA TYR A 48 -2.20 -14.53 -10.02
C TYR A 48 -3.50 -13.76 -9.81
N ALA A 49 -4.28 -14.05 -8.77
CA ALA A 49 -5.52 -13.34 -8.46
C ALA A 49 -5.28 -11.83 -8.24
N HIS A 50 -4.18 -11.47 -7.56
CA HIS A 50 -3.78 -10.07 -7.38
C HIS A 50 -3.24 -9.42 -8.67
N ARG A 51 -2.38 -10.12 -9.42
CA ARG A 51 -1.71 -9.58 -10.62
C ARG A 51 -2.65 -9.44 -11.82
N SER A 52 -3.61 -10.35 -11.96
CA SER A 52 -4.67 -10.29 -12.99
C SER A 52 -5.62 -9.11 -12.81
N GLY A 53 -5.63 -8.51 -11.61
CA GLY A 53 -6.53 -7.42 -11.25
C GLY A 53 -7.97 -7.87 -11.04
N LEU A 54 -8.25 -9.17 -10.99
CA LEU A 54 -9.59 -9.71 -10.71
C LEU A 54 -10.07 -9.28 -9.33
N VAL A 55 -9.22 -9.42 -8.32
CA VAL A 55 -9.53 -8.99 -6.94
C VAL A 55 -9.80 -7.49 -6.89
N HIS A 56 -8.97 -6.67 -7.55
CA HIS A 56 -9.15 -5.22 -7.57
C HIS A 56 -10.48 -4.81 -8.22
N ARG A 57 -10.82 -5.44 -9.35
CA ARG A 57 -12.09 -5.19 -10.05
C ARG A 57 -13.29 -5.63 -9.20
N GLY A 58 -13.23 -6.79 -8.57
CA GLY A 58 -14.29 -7.28 -7.69
C GLY A 58 -14.55 -6.38 -6.48
N ILE A 59 -13.48 -5.88 -5.85
CA ILE A 59 -13.61 -4.91 -4.75
C ILE A 59 -14.24 -3.60 -5.24
N LEU A 60 -13.79 -3.07 -6.38
CA LEU A 60 -14.29 -1.80 -6.91
C LEU A 60 -15.71 -1.91 -7.48
N SER A 61 -16.20 -3.11 -7.83
CA SER A 61 -17.60 -3.28 -8.26
C SER A 61 -18.61 -3.22 -7.11
N ASP A 62 -18.18 -3.50 -5.88
CA ASP A 62 -19.01 -3.39 -4.67
C ASP A 62 -18.17 -2.88 -3.49
N PRO A 63 -17.71 -1.61 -3.53
CA PRO A 63 -16.76 -1.10 -2.53
C PRO A 63 -17.37 -1.03 -1.14
N HIS A 64 -18.68 -0.86 -1.00
CA HIS A 64 -19.38 -0.81 0.30
C HIS A 64 -19.24 -2.10 1.11
N ARG A 65 -19.12 -3.24 0.43
CA ARG A 65 -18.94 -4.54 1.08
C ARG A 65 -17.53 -4.76 1.63
N TYR A 66 -16.52 -4.16 1.00
CA TYR A 66 -15.11 -4.48 1.26
C TYR A 66 -14.32 -3.32 1.89
N LEU A 67 -14.78 -2.08 1.73
CA LEU A 67 -14.11 -0.87 2.20
C LEU A 67 -14.97 -0.17 3.25
N VAL A 68 -14.37 0.08 4.41
CA VAL A 68 -15.00 0.84 5.49
C VAL A 68 -14.59 2.31 5.36
N LYS A 69 -15.56 3.21 5.15
CA LYS A 69 -15.31 4.64 5.13
C LYS A 69 -14.94 5.13 6.54
N ASN A 70 -13.88 5.94 6.64
CA ASN A 70 -13.50 6.59 7.90
C ASN A 70 -13.31 8.10 7.67
N GLY A 71 -14.32 8.89 8.01
CA GLY A 71 -14.30 10.35 7.86
C GLY A 71 -13.22 11.07 8.68
N GLN A 72 -12.65 10.43 9.71
CA GLN A 72 -11.56 11.00 10.49
C GLN A 72 -10.22 10.99 9.73
N MET A 73 -10.04 10.06 8.79
CA MET A 73 -8.81 9.93 8.01
C MET A 73 -8.53 11.20 7.20
N LEU A 74 -9.53 11.72 6.49
CA LEU A 74 -9.35 12.96 5.70
C LEU A 74 -9.00 14.14 6.60
N ARG A 75 -9.69 14.26 7.74
CA ARG A 75 -9.43 15.32 8.71
C ARG A 75 -7.99 15.28 9.22
N LEU A 76 -7.47 14.09 9.51
CA LEU A 76 -6.08 13.90 9.91
C LEU A 76 -5.11 14.34 8.82
N LEU A 77 -5.30 13.89 7.57
CA LEU A 77 -4.43 14.23 6.45
C LEU A 77 -4.42 15.74 6.17
N ARG A 78 -5.59 16.40 6.18
CA ARG A 78 -5.71 17.85 6.04
C ARG A 78 -5.01 18.60 7.16
N MET A 79 -5.25 18.21 8.42
CA MET A 79 -4.61 18.82 9.59
C MET A 79 -3.08 18.73 9.53
N LEU A 80 -2.53 17.60 9.07
CA LEU A 80 -1.09 17.44 8.90
C LEU A 80 -0.54 18.40 7.84
N ARG A 81 -1.22 18.50 6.69
CA ARG A 81 -0.86 19.44 5.61
C ARG A 81 -0.93 20.89 6.06
N GLU A 82 -1.98 21.28 6.76
CA GLU A 82 -2.16 22.63 7.34
C GLU A 82 -1.03 22.97 8.34
N LYS A 83 -0.54 21.99 9.08
CA LYS A 83 0.63 22.11 9.96
C LYS A 83 1.97 22.06 9.20
N GLY A 84 1.94 22.18 7.88
CA GLY A 84 3.12 22.18 7.01
C GLY A 84 3.81 20.81 6.88
N LYS A 85 3.17 19.71 7.29
CA LYS A 85 3.74 18.36 7.08
C LYS A 85 3.62 17.99 5.60
N LYS A 86 4.67 17.35 5.10
CA LYS A 86 4.69 16.77 3.76
C LYS A 86 4.03 15.41 3.84
N LEU A 87 3.34 14.94 2.81
CA LEU A 87 2.69 13.63 2.82
C LEU A 87 3.11 12.81 1.59
N PHE A 88 3.22 11.50 1.74
CA PHE A 88 3.47 10.62 0.59
C PHE A 88 2.63 9.35 0.69
N LEU A 89 2.20 8.81 -0.45
CA LEU A 89 1.55 7.52 -0.53
C LEU A 89 2.48 6.55 -1.25
N MET A 90 2.72 5.37 -0.68
CA MET A 90 3.58 4.34 -1.28
C MET A 90 2.94 2.96 -1.16
N THR A 91 2.49 2.40 -2.28
CA THR A 91 1.72 1.15 -2.32
C THR A 91 2.18 0.21 -3.42
N ASN A 92 2.03 -1.10 -3.20
CA ASN A 92 2.27 -2.13 -4.21
C ASN A 92 1.09 -2.29 -5.19
N SER A 93 -0.06 -1.70 -4.87
CA SER A 93 -1.24 -1.75 -5.73
C SER A 93 -1.07 -0.89 -6.99
N PRO A 94 -1.73 -1.26 -8.11
CA PRO A 94 -1.81 -0.42 -9.31
C PRO A 94 -2.63 0.85 -9.05
N TYR A 95 -2.35 1.92 -9.78
CA TYR A 95 -2.98 3.22 -9.55
C TYR A 95 -4.50 3.19 -9.70
N HIS A 96 -5.07 2.51 -10.71
CA HIS A 96 -6.54 2.44 -10.88
C HIS A 96 -7.27 1.95 -9.62
N PHE A 97 -6.68 0.97 -8.92
CA PHE A 97 -7.26 0.42 -7.69
C PHE A 97 -7.18 1.42 -6.54
N VAL A 98 -6.02 2.07 -6.42
CA VAL A 98 -5.78 3.11 -5.41
C VAL A 98 -6.71 4.30 -5.64
N ASP A 99 -6.84 4.77 -6.87
CA ASP A 99 -7.69 5.90 -7.23
C ASP A 99 -9.16 5.59 -6.94
N GLY A 100 -9.66 4.43 -7.37
CA GLY A 100 -11.04 4.01 -7.07
C GLY A 100 -11.31 3.91 -5.57
N GLY A 101 -10.41 3.27 -4.81
CA GLY A 101 -10.54 3.15 -3.36
C GLY A 101 -10.48 4.50 -2.64
N MET A 102 -9.54 5.38 -3.01
CA MET A 102 -9.40 6.71 -2.41
C MET A 102 -10.59 7.62 -2.72
N ARG A 103 -11.10 7.59 -3.95
CA ARG A 103 -12.33 8.32 -4.31
C ARG A 103 -13.51 7.84 -3.48
N PHE A 104 -13.70 6.52 -3.36
CA PHE A 104 -14.76 5.96 -2.52
C PHE A 104 -14.61 6.36 -1.05
N MET A 105 -13.41 6.22 -0.47
CA MET A 105 -13.17 6.55 0.94
C MET A 105 -13.39 8.03 1.27
N LEU A 106 -13.25 8.92 0.29
CA LEU A 106 -13.27 10.37 0.48
C LEU A 106 -14.47 11.08 -0.16
N GLU A 107 -15.36 10.33 -0.80
CA GLU A 107 -16.55 10.81 -1.53
C GLU A 107 -17.42 11.76 -0.69
N ASP A 108 -17.61 11.45 0.59
CA ASP A 108 -18.52 12.23 1.46
C ASP A 108 -17.87 13.52 2.00
N SER A 109 -16.57 13.73 1.76
CA SER A 109 -15.77 14.77 2.44
C SER A 109 -14.90 15.62 1.51
N LEU A 110 -14.68 15.16 0.28
CA LEU A 110 -14.17 15.95 -0.84
C LEU A 110 -15.37 16.33 -1.70
N GLY A 111 -15.60 17.62 -1.94
CA GLY A 111 -16.54 18.02 -2.97
C GLY A 111 -16.11 17.46 -4.34
N TYR A 112 -17.02 17.46 -5.32
CA TYR A 112 -16.82 16.91 -6.69
C TYR A 112 -15.56 17.38 -7.45
N ARG A 113 -14.77 18.31 -6.92
CA ARG A 113 -13.67 18.99 -7.59
C ARG A 113 -12.27 18.65 -7.07
N ASP A 114 -12.13 18.05 -5.88
CA ASP A 114 -10.81 17.85 -5.27
C ASP A 114 -10.26 16.46 -5.59
N SER A 115 -9.11 16.42 -6.28
CA SER A 115 -8.35 15.19 -6.46
C SER A 115 -7.67 14.84 -5.14
N TRP A 116 -8.01 13.71 -4.52
CA TRP A 116 -7.37 13.22 -3.28
C TRP A 116 -5.83 13.21 -3.33
N ARG A 117 -5.24 13.15 -4.53
CA ARG A 117 -3.80 13.23 -4.75
C ARG A 117 -3.20 14.54 -4.23
N GLU A 118 -3.96 15.62 -4.16
CA GLU A 118 -3.51 16.92 -3.64
C GLU A 118 -3.21 16.88 -2.14
N LEU A 119 -3.73 15.87 -1.44
CA LEU A 119 -3.37 15.61 -0.04
C LEU A 119 -1.91 15.16 0.08
N PHE A 120 -1.30 14.63 -0.99
CA PHE A 120 0.02 14.03 -0.99
C PHE A 120 1.00 14.84 -1.85
N ASP A 121 2.20 15.07 -1.35
CA ASP A 121 3.31 15.66 -2.10
C ASP A 121 3.92 14.64 -3.07
N VAL A 122 3.82 13.33 -2.77
CA VAL A 122 4.32 12.25 -3.61
C VAL A 122 3.35 11.06 -3.60
N VAL A 123 2.99 10.54 -4.78
CA VAL A 123 2.16 9.33 -4.93
C VAL A 123 2.92 8.27 -5.72
N ILE A 124 3.22 7.15 -5.08
CA ILE A 124 3.94 6.01 -5.64
C ILE A 124 3.04 4.76 -5.61
N ALA A 125 2.65 4.29 -6.78
CA ALA A 125 1.92 3.03 -6.97
C ALA A 125 2.86 1.96 -7.57
N LYS A 126 2.52 0.68 -7.45
CA LYS A 126 3.43 -0.43 -7.79
C LYS A 126 4.88 -0.21 -7.30
N ALA A 127 5.04 0.20 -6.04
CA ALA A 127 6.34 0.52 -5.44
C ALA A 127 7.28 -0.71 -5.35
N ASN A 128 6.72 -1.93 -5.40
CA ASN A 128 7.45 -3.19 -5.29
C ASN A 128 8.18 -3.36 -3.95
N LYS A 129 7.54 -2.99 -2.84
CA LYS A 129 8.01 -3.32 -1.49
C LYS A 129 8.00 -4.85 -1.29
N PRO A 130 8.98 -5.45 -0.60
CA PRO A 130 10.12 -4.79 0.08
C PRO A 130 11.32 -4.46 -0.84
N GLU A 131 11.32 -4.92 -2.08
CA GLU A 131 12.45 -4.71 -3.01
C GLU A 131 12.75 -3.22 -3.28
N PHE A 132 11.77 -2.34 -3.12
CA PHE A 132 11.95 -0.88 -3.11
C PHE A 132 13.12 -0.41 -2.21
N TYR A 133 13.33 -1.04 -1.06
CA TYR A 133 14.33 -0.60 -0.07
C TYR A 133 15.76 -1.05 -0.39
N THR A 134 15.93 -2.00 -1.32
CA THR A 134 17.23 -2.61 -1.64
C THR A 134 17.59 -2.55 -3.12
N SER A 135 16.63 -2.27 -4.00
CA SER A 135 16.85 -2.17 -5.45
C SER A 135 17.46 -0.82 -5.85
N GLU A 136 17.83 -0.73 -7.12
CA GLU A 136 18.27 0.51 -7.77
C GLU A 136 17.38 0.90 -8.96
N HIS A 137 16.12 0.43 -8.97
CA HIS A 137 15.19 0.75 -10.05
C HIS A 137 14.85 2.25 -10.06
N PRO A 138 14.82 2.90 -11.24
CA PRO A 138 14.41 4.30 -11.35
C PRO A 138 12.89 4.42 -11.21
N PHE A 139 12.43 5.57 -10.73
CA PHE A 139 11.03 5.95 -10.82
C PHE A 139 10.66 6.22 -12.28
N ARG A 140 9.43 5.84 -12.65
CA ARG A 140 8.82 6.18 -13.95
C ARG A 140 7.53 6.96 -13.70
N CYS A 141 7.32 8.04 -14.45
CA CYS A 141 6.08 8.80 -14.41
C CYS A 141 4.96 7.99 -15.08
N TYR A 142 3.83 7.85 -14.40
CA TYR A 142 2.65 7.17 -14.90
C TYR A 142 1.67 8.18 -15.50
N ASP A 143 1.36 7.99 -16.79
CA ASP A 143 0.35 8.74 -17.51
C ASP A 143 -1.01 8.06 -17.29
N ILE A 144 -1.87 8.73 -16.54
CA ILE A 144 -3.18 8.22 -16.11
C ILE A 144 -4.16 8.15 -17.29
N GLU A 145 -4.09 9.12 -18.21
CA GLU A 145 -4.99 9.20 -19.37
C GLU A 145 -4.66 8.08 -20.37
N LYS A 146 -3.36 7.82 -20.56
CA LYS A 146 -2.89 6.83 -21.53
C LYS A 146 -2.67 5.44 -20.96
N ASP A 147 -2.74 5.27 -19.63
CA ASP A 147 -2.35 4.05 -18.92
C ASP A 147 -0.94 3.55 -19.31
N THR A 148 0.03 4.46 -19.39
CA THR A 148 1.40 4.14 -19.81
C THR A 148 2.46 4.71 -18.86
N LEU A 149 3.67 4.15 -18.92
CA LEU A 149 4.83 4.64 -18.17
C LEU A 149 5.79 5.37 -19.10
N ALA A 150 6.17 6.59 -18.73
CA ALA A 150 7.25 7.31 -19.41
C ALA A 150 8.53 6.47 -19.41
N PHE A 151 9.27 6.44 -20.51
CA PHE A 151 10.54 5.72 -20.61
C PHE A 151 11.68 6.42 -19.88
N THR A 152 11.56 7.72 -19.67
CA THR A 152 12.54 8.53 -18.95
C THR A 152 12.48 8.29 -17.45
N LYS A 153 13.65 8.26 -16.82
CA LYS A 153 13.75 8.32 -15.36
C LYS A 153 13.15 9.63 -14.82
N VAL A 154 12.75 9.61 -13.56
CA VAL A 154 12.22 10.78 -12.86
C VAL A 154 13.30 11.36 -11.97
N ASP A 155 13.59 12.65 -12.15
CA ASP A 155 14.56 13.40 -11.34
C ASP A 155 13.88 14.36 -10.34
N ALA A 156 12.56 14.57 -10.46
CA ALA A 156 11.77 15.40 -9.55
C ALA A 156 10.32 14.88 -9.42
N PHE A 157 9.77 14.93 -8.21
CA PHE A 157 8.35 14.69 -7.98
C PHE A 157 7.55 15.97 -8.19
N LEU A 158 6.51 15.90 -9.03
CA LEU A 158 5.66 17.00 -9.41
C LEU A 158 4.26 16.85 -8.79
N PRO A 159 3.60 17.95 -8.41
CA PRO A 159 2.24 17.91 -7.89
C PRO A 159 1.28 17.16 -8.82
N ASN A 160 0.36 16.40 -8.24
CA ASN A 160 -0.68 15.65 -8.95
C ASN A 160 -0.20 14.60 -9.97
N LYS A 161 1.10 14.28 -10.00
CA LYS A 161 1.66 13.16 -10.77
C LYS A 161 1.73 11.90 -9.94
N VAL A 162 1.74 10.76 -10.64
CA VAL A 162 1.82 9.43 -10.07
C VAL A 162 3.06 8.75 -10.60
N TYR A 163 3.75 8.03 -9.73
CA TYR A 163 5.02 7.39 -10.05
C TYR A 163 4.94 5.90 -9.79
N TYR A 164 5.55 5.10 -10.66
CA TYR A 164 5.70 3.67 -10.45
C TYR A 164 7.15 3.31 -10.17
N HIS A 165 7.32 2.16 -9.52
CA HIS A 165 8.63 1.57 -9.21
C HIS A 165 9.47 2.51 -8.32
N GLY A 166 10.73 2.72 -8.69
CA GLY A 166 11.70 3.46 -7.90
C GLY A 166 12.38 2.62 -6.83
N CYS A 167 13.23 3.31 -6.08
CA CYS A 167 13.92 2.76 -4.94
C CYS A 167 14.12 3.84 -3.87
N LEU A 168 14.44 3.39 -2.66
CA LEU A 168 14.70 4.27 -1.52
C LEU A 168 15.81 5.30 -1.80
N LYS A 169 16.89 4.87 -2.46
CA LYS A 169 18.04 5.75 -2.79
C LYS A 169 17.59 6.94 -3.65
N SER A 170 16.88 6.68 -4.74
CA SER A 170 16.34 7.75 -5.59
C SER A 170 15.28 8.59 -4.86
N PHE A 171 14.46 7.96 -4.01
CA PHE A 171 13.43 8.68 -3.25
C PHE A 171 14.06 9.73 -2.33
N LEU A 172 15.08 9.35 -1.56
CA LEU A 172 15.80 10.26 -0.67
C LEU A 172 16.58 11.32 -1.46
N GLN A 173 17.15 10.95 -2.61
CA GLN A 173 17.84 11.90 -3.49
C GLN A 173 16.90 12.97 -4.08
N ILE A 174 15.68 12.61 -4.44
CA ILE A 174 14.69 13.54 -5.02
C ILE A 174 14.05 14.40 -3.93
N THR A 175 13.61 13.77 -2.83
CA THR A 175 12.88 14.47 -1.76
C THR A 175 13.78 15.27 -0.83
N LYS A 176 15.05 14.86 -0.68
CA LYS A 176 15.99 15.37 0.32
C LYS A 176 15.48 15.24 1.76
N TRP A 177 14.53 14.34 2.02
CA TRP A 177 14.01 14.10 3.37
C TRP A 177 14.99 13.25 4.16
N ASN A 178 15.34 13.70 5.36
CA ASN A 178 16.24 12.94 6.23
C ASN A 178 15.48 11.82 6.92
N GLY A 179 16.08 10.63 7.00
CA GLY A 179 15.43 9.44 7.54
C GLY A 179 14.73 9.67 8.90
N PRO A 180 15.40 10.24 9.92
CA PRO A 180 14.82 10.43 11.25
C PRO A 180 13.60 11.38 11.31
N GLU A 181 13.39 12.19 10.26
CA GLU A 181 12.27 13.11 10.12
C GLU A 181 11.06 12.45 9.45
N VAL A 182 11.24 11.29 8.80
CA VAL A 182 10.17 10.55 8.11
C VAL A 182 9.51 9.57 9.07
N ILE A 183 8.18 9.51 9.06
CA ILE A 183 7.39 8.49 9.76
C ILE A 183 6.54 7.69 8.78
N TYR A 184 6.73 6.38 8.74
CA TYR A 184 6.02 5.50 7.82
C TYR A 184 5.01 4.64 8.55
N PHE A 185 3.76 4.66 8.09
CA PHE A 185 2.71 3.83 8.65
C PHE A 185 2.37 2.73 7.66
N GLY A 186 2.30 1.50 8.17
CA GLY A 186 1.95 0.34 7.37
C GLY A 186 1.49 -0.81 8.24
N ASP A 187 0.83 -1.75 7.63
CA ASP A 187 0.18 -2.89 8.28
C ASP A 187 0.93 -4.20 8.03
N HIS A 188 1.83 -4.26 7.05
CA HIS A 188 2.58 -5.47 6.75
C HIS A 188 3.99 -5.48 7.36
N LEU A 189 4.17 -6.14 8.50
CA LEU A 189 5.41 -6.13 9.30
C LEU A 189 6.70 -6.30 8.46
N PHE A 190 6.72 -7.25 7.51
CA PHE A 190 7.93 -7.56 6.73
C PHE A 190 8.25 -6.55 5.63
N SER A 191 7.24 -6.03 4.95
CA SER A 191 7.42 -5.15 3.79
C SER A 191 7.34 -3.67 4.17
N ASP A 192 6.71 -3.36 5.30
CA ASP A 192 6.43 -1.99 5.74
C ASP A 192 7.20 -1.56 7.00
N LEU A 193 7.79 -2.46 7.78
CA LEU A 193 8.57 -2.05 8.96
C LEU A 193 10.07 -2.25 8.80
N ARG A 194 10.50 -3.41 8.29
CA ARG A 194 11.94 -3.72 8.20
C ARG A 194 12.69 -2.81 7.23
N GLY A 195 12.11 -2.55 6.06
CA GLY A 195 12.70 -1.69 5.03
C GLY A 195 12.85 -0.24 5.48
N PRO A 196 11.76 0.42 5.91
CA PRO A 196 11.80 1.79 6.44
C PRO A 196 12.70 1.95 7.66
N SER A 197 12.72 0.99 8.58
CA SER A 197 13.62 1.04 9.75
C SER A 197 15.08 1.05 9.32
N LYS A 198 15.48 0.23 8.34
CA LYS A 198 16.83 0.26 7.74
C LYS A 198 17.14 1.59 7.03
N ALA A 199 16.11 2.28 6.54
CA ALA A 199 16.22 3.62 5.97
C ALA A 199 16.38 4.73 7.02
N GLY A 200 16.36 4.39 8.31
CA GLY A 200 16.38 5.35 9.42
C GLY A 200 15.03 6.05 9.64
N TRP A 201 13.94 5.56 9.05
CA TRP A 201 12.60 6.11 9.23
C TRP A 201 12.01 5.64 10.54
N ARG A 202 11.21 6.50 11.17
CA ARG A 202 10.32 6.08 12.25
C ARG A 202 9.20 5.24 11.63
N THR A 203 8.81 4.15 12.27
CA THR A 203 7.74 3.28 11.76
C THR A 203 6.61 3.18 12.76
N ALA A 204 5.38 3.11 12.26
CA ALA A 204 4.18 2.88 13.04
C ALA A 204 3.39 1.75 12.40
N ALA A 205 3.17 0.67 13.14
CA ALA A 205 2.39 -0.47 12.67
C ALA A 205 0.89 -0.19 12.85
N ILE A 206 0.10 -0.41 11.82
CA ILE A 206 -1.37 -0.44 11.91
C ILE A 206 -1.79 -1.90 12.09
N ILE A 207 -2.38 -2.22 13.24
CA ILE A 207 -2.79 -3.60 13.59
C ILE A 207 -4.30 -3.60 13.85
N HIS A 208 -5.08 -4.09 12.90
CA HIS A 208 -6.54 -4.09 12.99
C HIS A 208 -7.08 -5.08 14.02
N GLU A 209 -6.38 -6.20 14.21
CA GLU A 209 -6.76 -7.26 15.16
C GLU A 209 -6.65 -6.81 16.61
N LEU A 210 -5.85 -5.76 16.90
CA LEU A 210 -5.64 -5.25 18.24
C LEU A 210 -6.96 -4.77 18.87
N GLU A 211 -7.86 -4.18 18.08
CA GLU A 211 -9.17 -3.74 18.58
C GLU A 211 -9.99 -4.92 19.13
N ARG A 212 -9.99 -6.06 18.42
CA ARG A 212 -10.68 -7.27 18.89
C ARG A 212 -10.01 -7.86 20.13
N ILE A 213 -8.68 -7.87 20.19
CA ILE A 213 -7.94 -8.43 21.33
C ILE A 213 -8.20 -7.57 22.57
N MET A 214 -8.08 -6.24 22.47
CA MET A 214 -8.33 -5.31 23.57
C MET A 214 -9.77 -5.37 24.08
N ALA A 215 -10.75 -5.61 23.21
CA ALA A 215 -12.13 -5.81 23.60
C ALA A 215 -12.32 -7.09 24.44
N ARG A 216 -11.58 -8.17 24.12
CA ARG A 216 -11.62 -9.45 24.87
C ARG A 216 -10.88 -9.41 26.20
N THR A 217 -9.88 -8.55 26.36
CA THR A 217 -9.13 -8.42 27.62
C THR A 217 -9.81 -7.49 28.63
N ARG A 218 -10.87 -6.79 28.22
CA ARG A 218 -11.70 -5.94 29.11
C ARG A 218 -12.90 -6.68 29.73
N THR A 219 -13.07 -7.96 29.41
CA THR A 219 -13.99 -8.90 30.06
C THR A 219 -13.20 -9.88 30.91
#